data_AF-A0AAE0F4C9-F1
#
_entry.id   AF-A0AAE0F4C9-F1
#
_cell.length_a   1.000
_cell.length_b   1.000
_cell.length_c   1.000
_cell.angle_alpha   90.00
_cell.angle_beta   90.00
_cell.angle_gamma   90.00
#
_symmetry.space_group_name_H-M   'P 1'
#
loop_
_entity.id
_entity.type
_entity.pdbx_description
1 polymer ?
#
loop_
_entity_poly.entity_id
_entity_poly.type
_entity_poly.pdbx_seq_one_letter_code
_entity_poly.pdbx_strand_id
1 'polypeptide(L)'
;MKLKIRILLYKLQGLYVTCPLSHPLCGILTIESGLASGVYDTLGVHGLWPETGKYGDSIEVTPLDKSFDKEGVLNGPASREGCSCWAELTGGEPTFAEHEWTKHGYEAGAKDSVNYFNVACDLATNGADGGPVGVMKKAIKAGATWDELQKVMKSDANYGRFVYLFDQEHDQVEYGACATCSGSDGKSAPCSWELCELKPGPVPPAPGPAPDTCEPGEHGPSCKTDSDCTDVPKCVRCAHSGKEALAAVHMYNYWRDSV
;
A
#
# COMPACT_ATOMS: atom_id res chain seq x y z
N MET A 1 28.58 8.86 28.78
CA MET A 1 27.69 8.39 27.69
C MET A 1 26.40 9.18 27.76
N LYS A 2 26.13 10.05 26.77
CA LYS A 2 24.85 10.77 26.69
C LYS A 2 23.87 9.90 25.91
N LEU A 3 22.92 9.29 26.61
CA LEU A 3 21.79 8.59 26.01
C LEU A 3 20.95 9.64 25.28
N LYS A 4 21.14 9.77 23.96
CA LYS A 4 20.22 10.55 23.12
C LYS A 4 18.93 9.74 23.06
N ILE A 5 18.00 10.07 23.95
CA ILE A 5 16.60 9.70 23.80
C ILE A 5 16.13 10.44 22.54
N ARG A 6 16.30 9.81 21.37
CA ARG A 6 15.51 10.13 20.19
C ARG A 6 14.11 9.69 20.56
N ILE A 7 13.30 10.64 21.01
CA ILE A 7 11.86 10.48 21.06
C ILE A 7 11.44 10.25 19.59
N LEU A 8 11.35 8.99 19.18
CA LEU A 8 10.63 8.60 17.97
C LEU A 8 9.15 8.87 18.24
N LEU A 9 8.73 10.11 17.98
CA LEU A 9 7.33 10.46 17.70
C LEU A 9 6.95 10.00 16.27
N TYR A 10 7.41 8.81 15.87
CA TYR A 10 7.07 8.18 14.59
C TYR A 10 6.25 6.90 14.82
N LYS A 11 5.55 6.82 15.97
CA LYS A 11 4.55 5.77 16.19
C LYS A 11 3.17 6.30 15.80
N LEU A 12 2.64 5.73 14.73
CA LEU A 12 1.23 5.37 14.57
C LEU A 12 0.23 6.51 14.35
N GLN A 13 0.48 7.35 13.35
CA GLN A 13 -0.61 7.91 12.55
C GLN A 13 -0.22 7.70 11.10
N GLY A 14 -0.96 6.85 10.38
CA GLY A 14 -0.93 6.86 8.93
C GLY A 14 -1.15 8.31 8.52
N LEU A 15 -0.13 8.92 7.92
CA LEU A 15 -0.16 10.31 7.54
C LEU A 15 -1.22 10.42 6.47
N TYR A 16 -2.37 11.01 6.81
CA TYR A 16 -3.43 11.28 5.87
C TYR A 16 -2.83 11.93 4.62
N VAL A 17 -3.07 11.39 3.44
CA VAL A 17 -2.52 11.89 2.17
C VAL A 17 -3.53 12.80 1.50
N THR A 18 -3.08 13.97 1.06
CA THR A 18 -3.86 14.84 0.18
C THR A 18 -3.35 14.77 -1.25
N CYS A 19 -4.23 14.37 -2.16
CA CYS A 19 -3.97 14.29 -3.58
C CYS A 19 -3.82 15.70 -4.20
N PRO A 20 -2.95 15.87 -5.19
CA PRO A 20 -2.89 17.09 -5.98
C PRO A 20 -4.22 17.36 -6.68
N LEU A 21 -4.62 18.64 -6.79
CA LEU A 21 -5.86 19.02 -7.48
C LEU A 21 -5.93 18.55 -8.95
N SER A 22 -4.77 18.38 -9.60
CA SER A 22 -4.65 17.88 -10.96
C SER A 22 -4.82 16.36 -11.08
N HIS A 23 -4.78 15.64 -9.96
CA HIS A 23 -4.75 14.17 -9.89
C HIS A 23 -5.62 13.68 -8.74
N PRO A 24 -6.95 13.57 -8.95
CA PRO A 24 -7.88 13.25 -7.86
C PRO A 24 -7.72 11.82 -7.32
N LEU A 25 -7.04 10.93 -8.06
CA LEU A 25 -6.62 9.61 -7.62
C LEU A 25 -5.13 9.68 -7.28
N CYS A 26 -4.76 9.32 -6.06
CA CYS A 26 -3.38 9.25 -5.63
C CYS A 26 -3.18 8.18 -4.55
N GLY A 27 -1.93 7.81 -4.31
CA GLY A 27 -1.61 6.74 -3.40
C GLY A 27 -0.11 6.54 -3.20
N ILE A 28 0.24 5.49 -2.47
CA ILE A 28 1.61 5.13 -2.18
C ILE A 28 2.03 3.94 -3.05
N LEU A 29 3.12 4.09 -3.78
CA LEU A 29 3.85 2.96 -4.36
C LEU A 29 4.92 2.51 -3.36
N THR A 30 4.79 1.29 -2.85
CA THR A 30 5.71 0.72 -1.87
C THR A 30 6.65 -0.27 -2.55
N ILE A 31 7.96 -0.08 -2.34
CA ILE A 31 9.01 -0.92 -2.92
C ILE A 31 9.89 -1.47 -1.79
N GLU A 32 9.94 -2.80 -1.69
CA GLU A 32 10.86 -3.54 -0.82
C GLU A 32 12.28 -3.43 -1.32
N SER A 33 13.22 -3.16 -0.40
CA SER A 33 14.63 -3.04 -0.75
C SER A 33 15.35 -4.38 -0.85
N GLY A 34 14.81 -5.44 -0.24
CA GLY A 34 15.52 -6.71 -0.05
C GLY A 34 16.66 -6.66 0.96
N LEU A 35 16.74 -5.60 1.77
CA LEU A 35 17.68 -5.50 2.90
C LEU A 35 17.08 -5.96 4.23
N ALA A 36 15.74 -6.02 4.32
CA ALA A 36 15.04 -6.55 5.47
C ALA A 36 15.17 -8.08 5.56
N SER A 37 14.61 -8.64 6.63
CA SER A 37 14.59 -10.08 6.88
C SER A 37 13.20 -10.68 6.71
N GLY A 38 13.14 -11.98 6.41
CA GLY A 38 11.89 -12.72 6.37
C GLY A 38 11.15 -12.43 5.06
N VAL A 39 9.85 -12.17 5.14
CA VAL A 39 8.99 -11.98 3.95
C VAL A 39 9.25 -10.67 3.17
N TYR A 40 10.18 -9.84 3.64
CA TYR A 40 10.56 -8.54 3.05
C TYR A 40 12.01 -8.55 2.51
N ASP A 41 12.62 -9.74 2.36
CA ASP A 41 14.01 -9.90 1.92
C ASP A 41 14.18 -9.88 0.40
N THR A 42 13.12 -9.52 -0.33
CA THR A 42 13.13 -9.41 -1.79
C THR A 42 13.19 -7.95 -2.25
N LEU A 43 13.77 -7.72 -3.42
CA LEU A 43 13.75 -6.40 -4.07
C LEU A 43 12.62 -6.38 -5.09
N GLY A 44 11.60 -5.56 -4.84
CA GLY A 44 10.42 -5.49 -5.70
C GLY A 44 9.35 -4.55 -5.18
N VAL A 45 8.30 -4.40 -5.96
CA VAL A 45 7.06 -3.75 -5.58
C VAL A 45 6.37 -4.62 -4.54
N HIS A 46 5.99 -4.02 -3.43
CA HIS A 46 5.04 -4.60 -2.50
C HIS A 46 3.61 -4.22 -2.89
N GLY A 47 3.37 -2.97 -3.29
CA GLY A 47 2.01 -2.50 -3.48
C GLY A 47 1.89 -1.14 -4.14
N LEU A 48 0.72 -0.88 -4.73
CA LEU A 48 0.26 0.45 -5.11
C LEU A 48 -1.07 0.70 -4.40
N TRP A 49 -1.07 1.55 -3.40
CA TRP A 49 -2.17 1.70 -2.46
C TRP A 49 -2.81 3.08 -2.59
N PRO A 50 -3.99 3.20 -3.23
CA PRO A 50 -4.77 4.43 -3.18
C PRO A 50 -5.05 4.82 -1.73
N GLU A 51 -4.77 6.07 -1.38
CA GLU A 51 -4.93 6.57 -0.02
C GLU A 51 -6.36 7.13 0.13
N THR A 52 -7.31 6.25 0.41
CA THR A 52 -8.74 6.57 0.51
C THR A 52 -9.21 6.64 1.97
N GLY A 53 -10.34 7.33 2.21
CA GLY A 53 -11.04 7.33 3.50
C GLY A 53 -10.20 7.87 4.67
N LYS A 54 -9.81 6.99 5.60
CA LYS A 54 -9.00 7.39 6.77
C LYS A 54 -7.52 7.61 6.44
N TYR A 55 -7.10 7.19 5.24
CA TYR A 55 -5.71 7.24 4.78
C TYR A 55 -5.46 8.43 3.85
N GLY A 56 -6.49 8.97 3.18
CA GLY A 56 -6.36 10.16 2.36
C GLY A 56 -7.65 10.60 1.67
N ASP A 57 -7.55 11.61 0.81
CA ASP A 57 -8.66 12.14 0.01
C ASP A 57 -8.68 11.64 -1.45
N SER A 58 -7.92 10.57 -1.74
CA SER A 58 -7.99 9.92 -3.05
C SER A 58 -9.41 9.47 -3.34
N ILE A 59 -9.86 9.71 -4.58
CA ILE A 59 -11.10 9.13 -5.07
C ILE A 59 -10.92 7.62 -5.29
N GLU A 60 -12.02 6.89 -5.17
CA GLU A 60 -12.09 5.49 -5.60
C GLU A 60 -12.49 5.43 -7.08
N VAL A 61 -11.66 4.77 -7.91
CA VAL A 61 -11.98 4.50 -9.31
C VAL A 61 -11.98 3.00 -9.53
N THR A 62 -13.15 2.46 -9.88
CA THR A 62 -13.40 1.03 -9.84
C THR A 62 -13.64 0.45 -11.23
N PRO A 63 -13.01 -0.68 -11.60
CA PRO A 63 -13.29 -1.37 -12.85
C PRO A 63 -14.69 -1.99 -12.85
N LEU A 64 -15.21 -2.23 -14.06
CA LEU A 64 -16.48 -2.94 -14.23
C LEU A 64 -16.41 -4.39 -13.72
N ASP A 65 -15.26 -5.02 -13.88
CA ASP A 65 -14.99 -6.37 -13.37
C ASP A 65 -13.94 -6.30 -12.26
N LYS A 66 -14.31 -6.80 -11.07
CA LYS A 66 -13.42 -6.90 -9.91
C LYS A 66 -12.82 -8.30 -9.75
N SER A 67 -13.06 -9.21 -10.70
CA SER A 67 -12.51 -10.56 -10.64
C SER A 67 -10.98 -10.54 -10.64
N PHE A 68 -10.38 -11.48 -9.91
CA PHE A 68 -8.94 -11.67 -9.91
C PHE A 68 -8.55 -12.68 -10.99
N ASP A 69 -7.92 -12.22 -12.07
CA ASP A 69 -7.37 -13.08 -13.11
C ASP A 69 -6.01 -13.64 -12.68
N LYS A 70 -6.04 -14.74 -11.92
CA LYS A 70 -4.84 -15.42 -11.43
C LYS A 70 -3.88 -15.82 -12.57
N GLU A 71 -4.40 -16.41 -13.64
CA GLU A 71 -3.55 -16.88 -14.74
C GLU A 71 -2.94 -15.71 -15.51
N GLY A 72 -3.70 -14.66 -15.77
CA GLY A 72 -3.21 -13.45 -16.43
C GLY A 72 -2.17 -12.72 -15.60
N VAL A 73 -2.34 -12.64 -14.28
CA VAL A 73 -1.37 -12.01 -13.37
C VAL A 73 -0.09 -12.82 -13.28
N LEU A 74 -0.18 -14.15 -13.06
CA LEU A 74 1.00 -15.01 -12.90
C LEU A 74 1.78 -15.24 -14.20
N ASN A 75 1.17 -15.05 -15.38
CA ASN A 75 1.84 -15.15 -16.68
C ASN A 75 2.08 -13.78 -17.36
N GLY A 76 1.73 -12.69 -16.66
CA GLY A 76 1.78 -11.33 -17.17
C GLY A 76 3.18 -10.72 -17.20
N PRO A 77 3.37 -9.55 -17.83
CA PRO A 77 4.66 -8.85 -17.85
C PRO A 77 5.26 -8.62 -16.45
N ALA A 78 4.41 -8.26 -15.49
CA ALA A 78 4.79 -8.03 -14.09
C ALA A 78 5.38 -9.27 -13.37
N SER A 79 5.08 -10.49 -13.83
CA SER A 79 5.52 -11.75 -13.23
C SER A 79 6.57 -12.50 -14.06
N ARG A 80 6.94 -12.01 -15.25
CA ARG A 80 7.91 -12.69 -16.12
C ARG A 80 9.31 -12.66 -15.52
N GLU A 81 9.97 -13.82 -15.58
CA GLU A 81 11.37 -13.99 -15.20
C GLU A 81 12.26 -12.98 -15.93
N GLY A 82 13.05 -12.20 -15.18
CA GLY A 82 13.88 -11.11 -15.72
C GLY A 82 13.19 -9.75 -15.88
N CYS A 83 11.88 -9.66 -15.61
CA CYS A 83 11.09 -8.42 -15.49
C CYS A 83 10.31 -8.37 -14.17
N SER A 84 10.63 -9.25 -13.21
CA SER A 84 9.90 -9.44 -11.95
C SER A 84 10.11 -8.26 -11.02
N CYS A 85 9.43 -7.16 -11.32
CA CYS A 85 9.19 -6.08 -10.38
C CYS A 85 8.39 -6.57 -9.17
N TRP A 86 7.72 -7.71 -9.24
CA TRP A 86 7.06 -8.34 -8.11
C TRP A 86 7.70 -9.70 -7.82
N ALA A 87 8.54 -9.79 -6.79
CA ALA A 87 9.25 -11.02 -6.48
C ALA A 87 8.27 -12.11 -5.99
N GLU A 88 7.25 -11.71 -5.25
CA GLU A 88 6.24 -12.56 -4.61
C GLU A 88 5.33 -13.24 -5.65
N LEU A 89 5.20 -12.67 -6.85
CA LEU A 89 4.45 -13.30 -7.96
C LEU A 89 5.22 -14.46 -8.59
N THR A 90 6.56 -14.44 -8.53
CA THR A 90 7.40 -15.46 -9.17
C THR A 90 7.45 -16.78 -8.41
N GLY A 91 7.08 -16.77 -7.12
CA GLY A 91 6.88 -17.97 -6.31
C GLY A 91 5.53 -18.67 -6.55
N GLY A 92 4.64 -18.07 -7.34
CA GLY A 92 3.30 -18.60 -7.59
C GLY A 92 2.33 -18.44 -6.43
N GLU A 93 2.64 -17.57 -5.45
CA GLU A 93 1.81 -17.29 -4.26
C GLU A 93 0.62 -16.40 -4.65
N PRO A 94 -0.56 -16.99 -4.93
CA PRO A 94 -1.68 -16.24 -5.46
C PRO A 94 -2.39 -15.42 -4.38
N THR A 95 -2.17 -15.75 -3.11
CA THR A 95 -2.82 -15.13 -1.95
C THR A 95 -2.35 -13.68 -1.76
N PHE A 96 -1.07 -13.41 -1.99
CA PHE A 96 -0.52 -12.05 -1.97
C PHE A 96 -1.08 -11.22 -3.13
N ALA A 97 -1.02 -11.74 -4.36
CA ALA A 97 -1.57 -11.05 -5.52
C ALA A 97 -3.08 -10.77 -5.38
N GLU A 98 -3.82 -11.74 -4.85
CA GLU A 98 -5.24 -11.57 -4.56
C GLU A 98 -5.46 -10.54 -3.44
N HIS A 99 -4.62 -10.51 -2.40
CA HIS A 99 -4.66 -9.47 -1.36
C HIS A 99 -4.48 -8.08 -1.94
N GLU A 100 -3.41 -7.88 -2.72
CA GLU A 100 -3.11 -6.58 -3.33
C GLU A 100 -4.24 -6.12 -4.25
N TRP A 101 -4.79 -7.01 -5.05
CA TRP A 101 -5.93 -6.68 -5.91
C TRP A 101 -7.21 -6.36 -5.13
N THR A 102 -7.59 -7.23 -4.19
CA THR A 102 -8.88 -7.14 -3.47
C THR A 102 -8.90 -6.11 -2.34
N LYS A 103 -7.73 -5.62 -1.92
CA LYS A 103 -7.66 -4.58 -0.88
C LYS A 103 -7.32 -3.21 -1.46
N HIS A 104 -6.57 -3.17 -2.56
CA HIS A 104 -6.02 -1.94 -3.10
C HIS A 104 -6.35 -1.76 -4.59
N GLY A 105 -6.14 -2.80 -5.40
CA GLY A 105 -6.17 -2.69 -6.85
C GLY A 105 -7.51 -2.29 -7.48
N TYR A 106 -8.66 -2.79 -6.98
CA TYR A 106 -9.95 -2.40 -7.58
C TYR A 106 -10.36 -0.95 -7.29
N GLU A 107 -9.67 -0.23 -6.40
CA GLU A 107 -9.90 1.21 -6.16
C GLU A 107 -8.85 2.07 -6.89
N ALA A 108 -7.82 1.45 -7.45
CA ALA A 108 -6.66 2.11 -8.04
C ALA A 108 -6.87 2.58 -9.49
N GLY A 109 -8.11 2.59 -9.99
CA GLY A 109 -8.39 2.99 -11.36
C GLY A 109 -7.79 2.07 -12.42
N ALA A 110 -7.40 0.86 -12.04
CA ALA A 110 -6.95 -0.17 -12.97
C ALA A 110 -8.13 -0.73 -13.78
N LYS A 111 -7.87 -1.12 -15.03
CA LYS A 111 -8.87 -1.76 -15.91
C LYS A 111 -9.31 -3.13 -15.39
N ASP A 112 -8.36 -3.90 -14.89
CA ASP A 112 -8.46 -5.29 -14.43
C ASP A 112 -7.23 -5.60 -13.54
N SER A 113 -7.19 -6.79 -12.92
CA SER A 113 -6.08 -7.16 -12.03
C SER A 113 -4.73 -7.17 -12.76
N VAL A 114 -4.67 -7.67 -14.00
CA VAL A 114 -3.45 -7.70 -14.80
C VAL A 114 -2.91 -6.28 -15.04
N ASN A 115 -3.80 -5.34 -15.36
CA ASN A 115 -3.44 -3.94 -15.54
C ASN A 115 -2.91 -3.30 -14.26
N TYR A 116 -3.50 -3.59 -13.08
CA TYR A 116 -3.00 -3.09 -11.79
C TYR A 116 -1.54 -3.46 -11.55
N PHE A 117 -1.20 -4.75 -11.68
CA PHE A 117 0.17 -5.21 -11.46
C PHE A 117 1.16 -4.62 -12.46
N ASN A 118 0.77 -4.48 -13.73
CA ASN A 118 1.60 -3.85 -14.76
C ASN A 118 1.83 -2.36 -14.50
N VAL A 119 0.80 -1.62 -14.07
CA VAL A 119 0.93 -0.19 -13.75
C VAL A 119 1.91 0.02 -12.59
N ALA A 120 1.76 -0.74 -11.50
CA ALA A 120 2.67 -0.64 -10.36
C ALA A 120 4.11 -1.01 -10.74
N CYS A 121 4.25 -2.04 -11.58
CA CYS A 121 5.53 -2.44 -12.15
C CYS A 121 6.17 -1.31 -12.97
N ASP A 122 5.41 -0.68 -13.88
CA ASP A 122 5.89 0.37 -14.76
C ASP A 122 6.34 1.61 -13.97
N LEU A 123 5.63 1.97 -12.89
CA LEU A 123 6.04 3.06 -12.00
C LEU A 123 7.37 2.76 -11.31
N ALA A 124 7.54 1.52 -10.83
CA ALA A 124 8.73 1.11 -10.07
C ALA A 124 9.96 0.89 -10.97
N THR A 125 9.75 0.43 -12.19
CA THR A 125 10.81 -0.01 -13.11
C THR A 125 11.09 0.96 -14.24
N ASN A 126 10.11 1.77 -14.65
CA ASN A 126 10.13 2.56 -15.87
C ASN A 126 10.56 1.74 -17.10
N GLY A 127 9.93 0.57 -17.29
CA GLY A 127 10.12 -0.31 -18.46
C GLY A 127 11.28 -1.32 -18.39
N ALA A 128 12.09 -1.31 -17.32
CA ALA A 128 13.04 -2.38 -16.97
C ALA A 128 13.69 -2.15 -15.58
N ASP A 129 14.78 -1.38 -15.53
CA ASP A 129 15.52 -0.98 -14.33
C ASP A 129 15.84 0.53 -14.42
N GLY A 130 15.01 1.29 -15.11
CA GLY A 130 15.15 2.74 -15.28
C GLY A 130 14.64 3.54 -14.09
N GLY A 131 13.67 2.97 -13.35
CA GLY A 131 12.95 3.58 -12.24
C GLY A 131 13.61 3.43 -10.86
N PRO A 132 12.86 3.70 -9.79
CA PRO A 132 13.32 3.54 -8.41
C PRO A 132 13.96 2.17 -8.11
N VAL A 133 13.40 1.07 -8.59
CA VAL A 133 13.97 -0.28 -8.39
C VAL A 133 15.40 -0.36 -8.95
N GLY A 134 15.65 0.25 -10.10
CA GLY A 134 16.98 0.28 -10.71
C GLY A 134 18.00 1.08 -9.91
N VAL A 135 17.57 2.15 -9.23
CA VAL A 135 18.42 2.92 -8.31
C VAL A 135 18.76 2.06 -7.08
N MET A 136 17.77 1.40 -6.48
CA MET A 136 17.98 0.50 -5.34
C MET A 136 18.93 -0.63 -5.69
N LYS A 137 18.67 -1.34 -6.79
CA LYS A 137 19.48 -2.46 -7.28
C LYS A 137 20.95 -2.10 -7.42
N LYS A 138 21.25 -0.90 -7.96
CA LYS A 138 22.62 -0.40 -8.10
C LYS A 138 23.27 -0.12 -6.75
N ALA A 139 22.55 0.51 -5.82
CA ALA A 139 23.04 0.81 -4.48
C ALA A 139 23.33 -0.47 -3.68
N ILE A 140 22.38 -1.42 -3.68
CA ILE A 140 22.51 -2.71 -2.99
C ILE A 140 23.68 -3.51 -3.57
N LYS A 141 23.82 -3.56 -4.90
CA LYS A 141 24.96 -4.21 -5.55
C LYS A 141 26.30 -3.57 -5.18
N ALA A 142 26.32 -2.28 -4.84
CA ALA A 142 27.50 -1.59 -4.33
C ALA A 142 27.75 -1.83 -2.82
N GLY A 143 26.92 -2.63 -2.16
CA GLY A 143 27.03 -2.95 -0.73
C GLY A 143 26.38 -1.93 0.20
N ALA A 144 25.44 -1.12 -0.31
CA ALA A 144 24.73 -0.16 0.52
C ALA A 144 23.94 -0.85 1.64
N THR A 145 24.11 -0.34 2.86
CA THR A 145 23.23 -0.59 4.00
C THR A 145 21.90 0.15 3.84
N TRP A 146 20.90 -0.15 4.68
CA TRP A 146 19.62 0.57 4.67
C TRP A 146 19.77 2.09 4.82
N ASP A 147 20.62 2.53 5.76
CA ASP A 147 20.92 3.95 5.98
C ASP A 147 21.59 4.63 4.77
N GLU A 148 22.36 3.89 3.98
CA GLU A 148 22.99 4.38 2.76
C GLU A 148 22.00 4.38 1.60
N LEU A 149 21.17 3.35 1.50
CA LEU A 149 20.10 3.27 0.51
C LEU A 149 19.14 4.45 0.64
N GLN A 150 18.68 4.78 1.85
CA GLN A 150 17.82 5.95 2.08
C GLN A 150 18.44 7.25 1.56
N LYS A 151 19.76 7.44 1.76
CA LYS A 151 20.47 8.62 1.25
C LYS A 151 20.54 8.63 -0.26
N VAL A 152 20.82 7.48 -0.89
CA VAL A 152 20.83 7.34 -2.34
C VAL A 152 19.46 7.66 -2.90
N MET A 153 18.40 7.01 -2.40
CA MET A 153 17.04 7.21 -2.90
C MET A 153 16.59 8.67 -2.77
N LYS A 154 16.85 9.31 -1.62
CA LYS A 154 16.46 10.70 -1.39
C LYS A 154 17.27 11.73 -2.20
N SER A 155 18.51 11.39 -2.56
CA SER A 155 19.39 12.29 -3.34
C SER A 155 19.35 12.05 -4.85
N ASP A 156 18.69 10.98 -5.30
CA ASP A 156 18.51 10.72 -6.72
C ASP A 156 17.76 11.86 -7.40
N ALA A 157 18.33 12.39 -8.49
CA ALA A 157 17.81 13.59 -9.17
C ALA A 157 16.47 13.35 -9.88
N ASN A 158 16.13 12.11 -10.21
CA ASN A 158 14.91 11.77 -10.95
C ASN A 158 13.78 11.36 -9.99
N TYR A 159 14.13 10.66 -8.91
CA TYR A 159 13.14 9.99 -8.06
C TYR A 159 13.12 10.50 -6.61
N GLY A 160 14.19 11.13 -6.12
CA GLY A 160 14.31 11.49 -4.71
C GLY A 160 13.27 12.47 -4.20
N ARG A 161 12.76 13.36 -5.08
CA ARG A 161 11.68 14.28 -4.74
C ARG A 161 10.33 13.60 -4.48
N PHE A 162 10.14 12.39 -4.99
CA PHE A 162 8.88 11.64 -4.87
C PHE A 162 8.88 10.67 -3.68
N VAL A 163 9.99 10.52 -2.98
CA VAL A 163 10.05 9.69 -1.76
C VAL A 163 9.13 10.33 -0.71
N TYR A 164 8.08 9.61 -0.36
CA TYR A 164 7.12 10.01 0.66
C TYR A 164 7.64 9.68 2.05
N LEU A 165 8.01 8.41 2.28
CA LEU A 165 8.60 7.97 3.54
C LEU A 165 9.51 6.75 3.35
N PHE A 166 10.22 6.42 4.43
CA PHE A 166 11.03 5.21 4.55
C PHE A 166 10.46 4.38 5.70
N ASP A 167 9.96 3.19 5.38
CA ASP A 167 9.53 2.23 6.39
C ASP A 167 10.79 1.57 6.97
N GLN A 168 11.13 1.94 8.21
CA GLN A 168 12.28 1.39 8.93
C GLN A 168 12.02 0.00 9.49
N GLU A 169 10.77 -0.43 9.56
CA GLU A 169 10.40 -1.73 10.13
C GLU A 169 10.59 -2.84 9.10
N HIS A 170 10.28 -2.55 7.83
CA HIS A 170 10.32 -3.52 6.74
C HIS A 170 11.34 -3.16 5.64
N ASP A 171 12.20 -2.16 5.88
CA ASP A 171 13.17 -1.61 4.91
C ASP A 171 12.56 -1.35 3.52
N GLN A 172 11.42 -0.65 3.50
CA GLN A 172 10.70 -0.28 2.28
C GLN A 172 10.79 1.21 1.99
N VAL A 173 10.82 1.56 0.71
CA VAL A 173 10.73 2.95 0.27
C VAL A 173 9.35 3.20 -0.31
N GLU A 174 8.67 4.19 0.23
CA GLU A 174 7.35 4.59 -0.19
C GLU A 174 7.44 5.84 -1.06
N TYR A 175 6.85 5.76 -2.25
CA TYR A 175 6.80 6.83 -3.23
C TYR A 175 5.39 7.37 -3.36
N GLY A 176 5.27 8.68 -3.49
CA GLY A 176 4.02 9.28 -3.92
C GLY A 176 3.70 8.92 -5.38
N ALA A 177 2.47 8.48 -5.62
CA ALA A 177 1.95 8.15 -6.93
C ALA A 177 0.59 8.85 -7.15
N CYS A 178 0.36 9.35 -8.35
CA CYS A 178 -0.82 10.11 -8.71
C CYS A 178 -1.34 9.64 -10.07
N ALA A 179 -2.64 9.79 -10.31
CA ALA A 179 -3.26 9.37 -11.56
C ALA A 179 -4.26 10.37 -12.12
N THR A 180 -4.34 10.38 -13.44
CA THR A 180 -5.42 11.01 -14.20
C THR A 180 -6.25 9.93 -14.89
N CYS A 181 -7.56 10.01 -14.77
CA CYS A 181 -8.47 9.01 -15.33
C CYS A 181 -9.14 9.51 -16.61
N SER A 182 -9.20 8.67 -17.64
CA SER A 182 -9.88 9.00 -18.90
C SER A 182 -11.38 8.74 -18.77
N GLY A 183 -12.15 9.77 -18.42
CA GLY A 183 -13.61 9.73 -18.35
C GLY A 183 -14.14 11.10 -17.95
N SER A 184 -15.23 11.57 -18.57
CA SER A 184 -15.82 12.88 -18.24
C SER A 184 -16.40 12.95 -16.81
N ASP A 185 -16.51 11.80 -16.13
CA ASP A 185 -17.00 11.67 -14.77
C ASP A 185 -15.90 11.49 -13.71
N GLY A 186 -14.64 11.35 -14.13
CA GLY A 186 -13.51 11.08 -13.23
C GLY A 186 -13.62 9.76 -12.44
N LYS A 187 -14.53 8.85 -12.82
CA LYS A 187 -14.82 7.59 -12.10
C LYS A 187 -14.69 6.34 -12.96
N SER A 188 -14.20 6.50 -14.19
CA SER A 188 -14.02 5.42 -15.14
C SER A 188 -12.54 5.04 -15.26
N ALA A 189 -12.25 3.75 -15.10
CA ALA A 189 -10.97 3.15 -15.46
C ALA A 189 -10.82 3.00 -16.99
N PRO A 190 -9.60 2.93 -17.54
CA PRO A 190 -8.31 2.98 -16.85
C PRO A 190 -7.83 4.39 -16.53
N CYS A 191 -7.04 4.51 -15.46
CA CYS A 191 -6.28 5.70 -15.12
C CYS A 191 -4.81 5.55 -15.51
N SER A 192 -4.17 6.67 -15.82
CA SER A 192 -2.73 6.76 -16.09
C SER A 192 -2.02 7.28 -14.85
N TRP A 193 -1.15 6.46 -14.27
CA TRP A 193 -0.39 6.78 -13.07
C TRP A 193 1.00 7.34 -13.40
N GLU A 194 1.51 8.20 -12.54
CA GLU A 194 2.88 8.70 -12.52
C GLU A 194 3.36 8.90 -11.07
N LEU A 195 4.68 8.96 -10.87
CA LEU A 195 5.21 9.39 -9.58
C LEU A 195 4.97 10.88 -9.38
N CYS A 196 4.56 11.28 -8.18
CA CYS A 196 4.24 12.65 -7.84
C CYS A 196 4.65 13.01 -6.42
N GLU A 197 4.75 14.31 -6.14
CA GLU A 197 4.97 14.78 -4.78
C GLU A 197 3.64 14.79 -4.02
N LEU A 198 3.51 13.90 -3.05
CA LEU A 198 2.40 13.92 -2.11
C LEU A 198 2.70 14.83 -0.93
N LYS A 199 1.65 15.43 -0.39
CA LYS A 199 1.74 16.22 0.84
C LYS A 199 1.03 15.46 1.94
N PRO A 200 1.63 15.41 3.15
CA PRO A 200 0.88 15.10 4.34
C PRO A 200 -0.30 16.08 4.44
N GLY A 201 -1.50 15.52 4.44
CA GLY A 201 -2.72 16.24 4.72
C GLY A 201 -2.85 16.54 6.22
N PRO A 202 -3.93 17.25 6.60
CA PRO A 202 -4.20 17.53 8.00
C PRO A 202 -4.35 16.22 8.76
N VAL A 203 -3.75 16.14 9.94
CA VAL A 203 -4.00 15.03 10.87
C VAL A 203 -5.51 14.95 11.08
N PRO A 204 -6.16 13.81 10.79
CA PRO A 204 -7.58 13.67 11.02
C PRO A 204 -7.88 14.05 12.47
N PRO A 205 -9.00 14.77 12.73
CA PRO A 205 -9.39 15.02 14.10
C PRO A 205 -9.42 13.69 14.85
N ALA A 206 -8.85 13.68 16.06
CA ALA A 206 -8.86 12.49 16.90
C ALA A 206 -10.29 11.93 16.90
N PRO A 207 -10.46 10.59 16.78
CA PRO A 207 -11.78 9.99 16.86
C PRO A 207 -12.49 10.61 18.06
N GLY A 208 -13.69 11.16 17.82
CA GLY A 208 -14.53 11.56 18.93
C GLY A 208 -14.64 10.38 19.92
N PRO A 209 -14.91 10.65 21.21
CA PRO A 209 -15.20 9.57 22.14
C PRO A 209 -16.20 8.63 21.47
N ALA A 210 -15.93 7.33 21.56
CA ALA A 210 -16.83 6.33 21.01
C ALA A 210 -18.25 6.66 21.50
N PRO A 211 -19.27 6.62 20.64
CA PRO A 211 -20.60 6.98 21.04
C PRO A 211 -21.01 6.14 22.25
N ASP A 212 -21.44 6.80 23.33
CA ASP A 212 -21.86 6.15 24.57
C ASP A 212 -23.13 5.29 24.37
N THR A 213 -23.76 5.36 23.18
CA THR A 213 -24.96 4.61 22.81
C THR A 213 -25.00 4.30 21.31
N CYS A 214 -25.49 3.12 20.90
CA CYS A 214 -25.83 2.87 19.50
C CYS A 214 -27.19 3.47 19.13
N GLU A 215 -27.28 4.04 17.93
CA GLU A 215 -28.56 4.47 17.35
C GLU A 215 -29.19 3.33 16.52
N PRO A 216 -30.53 3.13 16.58
CA PRO A 216 -31.19 2.11 15.78
C PRO A 216 -30.93 2.29 14.28
N GLY A 217 -30.34 1.28 13.63
CA GLY A 217 -30.04 1.29 12.19
C GLY A 217 -28.65 1.82 11.82
N GLU A 218 -27.88 2.31 12.79
CA GLU A 218 -26.50 2.79 12.59
C GLU A 218 -25.46 1.69 12.89
N HIS A 219 -24.25 1.88 12.34
CA HIS A 219 -23.10 1.04 12.67
C HIS A 219 -22.67 1.26 14.14
N GLY A 220 -22.39 0.16 14.86
CA GLY A 220 -21.93 0.22 16.25
C GLY A 220 -20.50 0.78 16.40
N PRO A 221 -19.94 0.81 17.62
CA PRO A 221 -18.55 1.21 17.79
C PRO A 221 -17.58 0.20 17.16
N SER A 222 -16.31 0.60 17.04
CA SER A 222 -15.24 -0.30 16.63
C SER A 222 -15.00 -1.34 17.73
N CYS A 223 -15.29 -2.61 17.45
CA CYS A 223 -15.08 -3.74 18.36
C CYS A 223 -14.60 -4.97 17.58
N LYS A 224 -13.95 -5.93 18.24
CA LYS A 224 -13.44 -7.15 17.60
C LYS A 224 -14.54 -8.19 17.45
N THR A 225 -15.36 -8.34 18.48
CA THR A 225 -16.49 -9.29 18.51
C THR A 225 -17.71 -8.65 19.17
N ASP A 226 -18.93 -9.09 18.83
CA ASP A 226 -20.19 -8.50 19.33
C ASP A 226 -20.24 -8.39 20.87
N SER A 227 -19.51 -9.28 21.56
CA SER A 227 -19.32 -9.27 23.01
C SER A 227 -18.64 -8.01 23.55
N ASP A 228 -17.76 -7.37 22.78
CA ASP A 228 -17.03 -6.18 23.21
C ASP A 228 -17.93 -4.95 23.31
N CYS A 229 -19.14 -5.06 22.77
CA CYS A 229 -20.10 -3.99 22.63
C CYS A 229 -21.37 -4.22 23.48
N THR A 230 -21.37 -5.23 24.37
CA THR A 230 -22.49 -5.50 25.31
C THR A 230 -22.66 -4.43 26.37
N ASP A 231 -21.58 -3.73 26.72
CA ASP A 231 -21.59 -2.67 27.73
C ASP A 231 -21.98 -1.31 27.14
N VAL A 232 -22.21 -1.23 25.82
CA VAL A 232 -22.67 -0.02 25.15
C VAL A 232 -24.19 -0.08 24.96
N PRO A 233 -24.97 0.78 25.65
CA PRO A 233 -26.42 0.77 25.56
C PRO A 233 -26.93 0.80 24.11
N LYS A 234 -27.91 -0.07 23.83
CA LYS A 234 -28.57 -0.26 22.51
C LYS A 234 -27.67 -0.82 21.40
N CYS A 235 -26.42 -1.18 21.68
CA CYS A 235 -25.59 -1.86 20.67
C CYS A 235 -25.95 -3.35 20.62
N VAL A 236 -26.40 -3.77 19.43
CA VAL A 236 -26.74 -5.18 19.16
C VAL A 236 -25.61 -5.88 18.41
N ARG A 237 -24.78 -5.11 17.66
CA ARG A 237 -23.70 -5.62 16.81
C ARG A 237 -22.52 -4.66 16.74
N CYS A 238 -21.32 -5.20 16.58
CA CYS A 238 -20.13 -4.44 16.22
C CYS A 238 -20.27 -3.81 14.84
N ALA A 239 -19.64 -2.65 14.64
CA ALA A 239 -19.39 -2.18 13.26
C ALA A 239 -18.31 -3.00 12.54
N HIS A 240 -17.54 -3.83 13.26
CA HIS A 240 -16.37 -4.56 12.74
C HIS A 240 -15.40 -3.66 11.95
N SER A 241 -15.29 -2.37 12.31
CA SER A 241 -14.50 -1.37 11.56
C SER A 241 -12.98 -1.49 11.74
N GLY A 242 -12.50 -2.70 12.01
CA GLY A 242 -11.14 -3.12 11.68
C GLY A 242 -11.19 -4.07 10.48
N LYS A 243 -10.71 -3.64 9.30
CA LYS A 243 -10.28 -4.53 8.21
C LYS A 243 -9.03 -5.36 8.64
N GLU A 244 -9.08 -6.01 9.80
CA GLU A 244 -8.03 -6.86 10.35
C GLU A 244 -8.67 -7.97 11.20
N ALA A 245 -9.33 -8.95 10.58
CA ALA A 245 -9.71 -10.18 11.31
C ALA A 245 -9.93 -11.44 10.47
N LEU A 246 -9.83 -11.41 9.13
CA LEU A 246 -10.02 -12.63 8.33
C LEU A 246 -8.81 -13.06 7.47
N ALA A 247 -7.81 -12.21 7.29
CA ALA A 247 -6.56 -12.59 6.59
C ALA A 247 -5.44 -13.05 7.55
N ALA A 248 -5.33 -12.45 8.74
CA ALA A 248 -4.21 -12.72 9.66
C ALA A 248 -4.31 -14.08 10.38
N VAL A 249 -5.52 -14.61 10.61
CA VAL A 249 -5.70 -15.87 11.34
C VAL A 249 -5.41 -17.10 10.46
N HIS A 250 -5.49 -16.98 9.12
CA HIS A 250 -5.05 -18.04 8.23
C HIS A 250 -3.54 -18.01 7.93
N MET A 251 -2.93 -16.83 7.82
CA MET A 251 -1.46 -16.75 7.62
C MET A 251 -0.67 -17.23 8.84
N TYR A 252 -1.10 -16.92 10.07
CA TYR A 252 -0.33 -17.30 11.27
C TYR A 252 -0.43 -18.81 11.59
N ASN A 253 -1.54 -19.46 11.28
CA ASN A 253 -1.72 -20.88 11.57
C ASN A 253 -1.13 -21.82 10.52
N TYR A 254 -0.97 -21.37 9.26
CA TYR A 254 -0.37 -22.21 8.21
C TYR A 254 1.17 -22.28 8.28
N TRP A 255 1.82 -21.20 8.73
CA TRP A 255 3.28 -21.14 8.88
C TRP A 255 3.84 -21.93 10.07
N ARG A 256 3.04 -22.19 11.10
CA ARG A 256 3.48 -22.99 12.27
C ARG A 256 3.56 -24.49 11.95
N ASP A 257 2.76 -24.96 10.99
CA ASP A 257 2.61 -26.39 10.73
C ASP A 257 3.45 -26.85 9.50
N SER A 258 4.32 -25.97 8.97
CA SER A 258 5.21 -26.23 7.83
C SER A 258 6.72 -26.26 8.19
N VAL A 259 7.05 -26.44 9.48
CA VAL A 259 8.41 -26.70 9.98
C VAL A 259 8.50 -28.08 10.63
#